data_AF-A0A8H2VW54-F1
#
_entry.id   AF-A0A8H2VW54-F1
#
_cell.length_a   1.000
_cell.length_b   1.000
_cell.length_c   1.000
_cell.angle_alpha   90.00
_cell.angle_beta   90.00
_cell.angle_gamma   90.00
#
_symmetry.space_group_name_H-M   'P 1'
#
loop_
_entity.id
_entity.type
_entity.pdbx_description
1 polymer ?
#
loop_
_entity_poly.entity_id
_entity_poly.type
_entity_poly.pdbx_seq_one_letter_code
_entity_poly.pdbx_strand_id
1 'polypeptide(L)'
;MGLFGSSQASLPPPKISADGAPIAPDRSQRSKCWEARDAYFKCLDKNEIIDSITEKKKAEKSCGTEARGFEKNCATSWVEYFKKRRVMEYQRDQTLRKLKAEGAQEMPGVVGAGVPGQRP
;
A
#
# COMPACT_ATOMS: atom_id res chain seq x y z
N MET A 1 -27.09 28.06 -12.24
CA MET A 1 -26.22 27.31 -13.15
C MET A 1 -25.06 26.72 -12.34
N GLY A 2 -25.26 25.55 -11.72
CA GLY A 2 -24.23 24.87 -10.91
C GLY A 2 -23.60 23.76 -11.74
N LEU A 3 -22.32 23.90 -12.08
CA LEU A 3 -21.55 22.91 -12.84
C LEU A 3 -20.66 22.13 -11.86
N PHE A 4 -21.16 21.00 -11.34
CA PHE A 4 -20.33 19.96 -10.74
C PHE A 4 -20.35 18.74 -11.67
N GLY A 5 -19.65 18.84 -12.80
CA GLY A 5 -19.33 17.70 -13.65
C GLY A 5 -18.07 17.02 -13.14
N SER A 6 -18.23 16.04 -12.24
CA SER A 6 -17.17 15.07 -11.91
C SER A 6 -17.54 13.73 -12.51
N SER A 7 -16.91 13.40 -13.64
CA SER A 7 -16.96 12.08 -14.25
C SER A 7 -16.31 11.07 -13.30
N GLN A 8 -17.10 10.38 -12.48
CA GLN A 8 -16.64 9.21 -11.73
C GLN A 8 -16.48 8.05 -12.70
N ALA A 9 -15.24 7.57 -12.86
CA ALA A 9 -14.99 6.25 -13.42
C ALA A 9 -15.67 5.21 -12.51
N SER A 10 -16.74 4.59 -13.00
CA SER A 10 -17.54 3.63 -12.26
C SER A 10 -16.77 2.32 -12.09
N LEU A 11 -16.19 2.15 -10.89
CA LEU A 11 -15.64 0.88 -10.42
C LEU A 11 -16.77 -0.11 -10.11
N PRO A 12 -16.53 -1.43 -10.20
CA PRO A 12 -17.51 -2.43 -9.79
C PRO A 12 -17.84 -2.27 -8.29
N PRO A 13 -19.13 -2.24 -7.92
CA PRO A 13 -19.54 -2.05 -6.55
C PRO A 13 -19.03 -3.20 -5.66
N PRO A 14 -18.65 -2.92 -4.40
CA PRO A 14 -18.29 -3.96 -3.45
C PRO A 14 -19.47 -4.92 -3.29
N LYS A 15 -19.21 -6.22 -3.30
CA LYS A 15 -20.27 -7.21 -3.04
C LYS A 15 -20.76 -7.01 -1.61
N ILE A 16 -22.05 -6.69 -1.45
CA ILE A 16 -22.67 -6.43 -0.16
C ILE A 16 -23.26 -7.75 0.36
N SER A 17 -22.98 -8.09 1.62
CA SER A 17 -23.58 -9.24 2.32
C SER A 17 -25.08 -9.01 2.51
N ALA A 18 -25.85 -10.06 2.82
CA ALA A 18 -27.27 -9.94 3.13
C ALA A 18 -27.56 -8.91 4.24
N ASP A 19 -26.59 -8.69 5.14
CA ASP A 19 -26.68 -7.75 6.27
C ASP A 19 -26.26 -6.31 5.92
N GLY A 20 -26.01 -5.99 4.64
CA GLY A 20 -25.61 -4.65 4.21
C GLY A 20 -24.13 -4.31 4.42
N ALA A 21 -23.34 -5.21 5.02
CA ALA A 21 -21.90 -5.05 5.20
C ALA A 21 -21.11 -5.40 3.92
N PRO A 22 -20.03 -4.66 3.58
CA PRO A 22 -19.11 -5.06 2.51
C PRO A 22 -18.53 -6.44 2.80
N ILE A 23 -18.65 -7.37 1.85
CA ILE A 23 -18.09 -8.72 1.99
C ILE A 23 -16.57 -8.60 2.06
N ALA A 24 -16.01 -8.97 3.21
CA ALA A 24 -14.57 -9.06 3.37
C ALA A 24 -14.03 -10.14 2.39
N PRO A 25 -12.92 -9.86 1.68
CA PRO A 25 -12.31 -10.87 0.80
C PRO A 25 -11.93 -12.12 1.61
N ASP A 26 -12.22 -13.29 1.06
CA ASP A 26 -11.89 -14.57 1.70
C ASP A 26 -10.36 -14.70 1.90
N ARG A 27 -9.92 -15.57 2.82
CA ARG A 27 -8.48 -15.78 3.13
C ARG A 27 -7.62 -16.03 1.87
N SER A 28 -8.12 -16.77 0.90
CA SER A 28 -7.49 -17.06 -0.41
C SER A 28 -7.38 -15.82 -1.31
N GLN A 29 -8.36 -14.91 -1.27
CA GLN A 29 -8.28 -13.65 -2.01
C GLN A 29 -7.24 -12.72 -1.38
N ARG A 30 -7.15 -12.69 -0.04
CA ARG A 30 -6.12 -11.92 0.67
C ARG A 30 -4.71 -12.43 0.40
N SER A 31 -4.50 -13.75 0.33
CA SER A 31 -3.19 -14.32 -0.01
C SER A 31 -2.75 -13.91 -1.42
N LYS A 32 -3.63 -14.01 -2.41
CA LYS A 32 -3.36 -13.56 -3.79
C LYS A 32 -3.03 -12.07 -3.86
N CYS A 33 -3.73 -11.25 -3.08
CA CYS A 33 -3.43 -9.82 -2.99
C CYS A 33 -2.02 -9.56 -2.43
N TRP A 34 -1.62 -10.25 -1.36
CA TRP A 34 -0.28 -10.10 -0.78
C TRP A 34 0.82 -10.60 -1.71
N GLU A 35 0.61 -11.71 -2.41
CA GLU A 35 1.55 -12.22 -3.42
C GLU A 35 1.73 -11.22 -4.56
N ALA A 36 0.64 -10.63 -5.06
CA ALA A 36 0.70 -9.61 -6.11
C ALA A 36 1.37 -8.32 -5.63
N ARG A 37 1.12 -7.90 -4.38
CA ARG A 37 1.80 -6.78 -3.73
C ARG A 37 3.31 -7.01 -3.68
N ASP A 38 3.72 -8.18 -3.19
CA ASP A 38 5.13 -8.51 -2.99
C ASP A 38 5.88 -8.62 -4.31
N ALA A 39 5.23 -9.16 -5.35
CA ALA A 39 5.77 -9.16 -6.71
C ALA A 39 5.99 -7.73 -7.25
N TYR A 40 5.00 -6.84 -7.08
CA TYR A 40 5.12 -5.44 -7.48
C TYR A 40 6.24 -4.72 -6.72
N PHE A 41 6.28 -4.87 -5.39
CA PHE A 41 7.31 -4.25 -4.55
C PHE A 41 8.71 -4.78 -4.85
N LYS A 42 8.87 -6.07 -5.12
CA LYS A 42 10.13 -6.66 -5.56
C LYS A 42 10.60 -6.07 -6.90
N CYS A 43 9.69 -5.80 -7.83
CA CYS A 43 10.05 -5.11 -9.06
C CYS A 43 10.49 -3.66 -8.79
N LEU A 44 9.77 -2.94 -7.95
CA LEU A 44 10.13 -1.57 -7.57
C LEU A 44 11.51 -1.51 -6.89
N ASP A 45 11.82 -2.46 -6.01
CA ASP A 45 13.12 -2.55 -5.33
C ASP A 45 14.26 -2.77 -6.32
N LYS A 46 14.08 -3.65 -7.31
CA LYS A 46 15.07 -3.90 -8.38
C LYS A 46 15.34 -2.68 -9.25
N ASN A 47 14.38 -1.75 -9.36
CA ASN A 47 14.48 -0.54 -10.17
C ASN A 47 14.77 0.72 -9.31
N GLU A 48 15.05 0.53 -8.02
CA GLU A 48 15.31 1.60 -7.05
C GLU A 48 14.20 2.66 -7.04
N ILE A 49 12.95 2.19 -7.02
CA ILE A 49 11.75 3.03 -6.95
C ILE A 49 11.12 2.85 -5.57
N ILE A 50 11.27 3.86 -4.72
CA ILE A 50 10.62 3.85 -3.40
C ILE A 50 9.20 4.40 -3.49
N ASP A 51 9.05 5.58 -4.08
CA ASP A 51 7.77 6.28 -4.20
C ASP A 51 7.14 6.07 -5.58
N SER A 52 6.39 4.98 -5.73
CA SER A 52 5.59 4.71 -6.93
C SER A 52 4.38 5.64 -7.10
N ILE A 53 4.03 6.47 -6.09
CA ILE A 53 2.90 7.40 -6.15
C ILE A 53 3.31 8.68 -6.87
N THR A 54 4.50 9.20 -6.56
CA THR A 54 5.07 10.37 -7.23
C THR A 54 5.69 9.98 -8.57
N GLU A 55 6.46 8.88 -8.59
CA GLU A 55 7.18 8.40 -9.78
C GLU A 55 6.33 7.45 -10.66
N LYS A 56 5.06 7.79 -10.92
CA LYS A 56 4.11 6.89 -11.63
C LYS A 56 4.62 6.44 -12.98
N LYS A 57 5.22 7.34 -13.76
CA LYS A 57 5.72 7.03 -15.11
C LYS A 57 6.90 6.05 -15.06
N LYS A 58 7.82 6.22 -14.11
CA LYS A 58 8.97 5.32 -13.91
C LYS A 58 8.48 3.96 -13.43
N ALA A 59 7.57 3.93 -12.46
CA ALA A 59 6.98 2.71 -11.93
C ALA A 59 6.20 1.93 -13.00
N GLU A 60 5.41 2.60 -13.84
CA GLU A 60 4.65 1.95 -14.92
C GLU A 60 5.57 1.41 -16.01
N LYS A 61 6.62 2.17 -16.39
CA LYS A 61 7.58 1.74 -17.41
C LYS A 61 8.37 0.51 -16.97
N SER A 62 8.79 0.47 -15.71
CA SER A 62 9.62 -0.62 -15.18
C SER A 62 8.82 -1.82 -14.67
N CYS A 63 7.65 -1.58 -14.08
CA CYS A 63 6.89 -2.56 -13.28
C CYS A 63 5.39 -2.57 -13.60
N GLY A 64 4.98 -2.10 -14.79
CA GLY A 64 3.57 -2.00 -15.17
C GLY A 64 2.84 -3.33 -15.21
N THR A 65 3.52 -4.43 -15.52
CA THR A 65 2.93 -5.78 -15.52
C THR A 65 2.54 -6.21 -14.11
N GLU A 66 3.45 -6.05 -13.16
CA GLU A 66 3.23 -6.34 -11.75
C GLU A 66 2.23 -5.35 -11.14
N ALA A 67 2.24 -4.08 -11.56
CA ALA A 67 1.26 -3.07 -11.14
C ALA A 67 -0.16 -3.48 -11.52
N ARG A 68 -0.37 -3.93 -12.77
CA ARG A 68 -1.67 -4.46 -13.22
C ARG A 68 -2.07 -5.71 -12.46
N GLY A 69 -1.12 -6.61 -12.17
CA GLY A 69 -1.36 -7.79 -11.33
C GLY A 69 -1.78 -7.40 -9.90
N PHE A 70 -1.14 -6.39 -9.32
CA PHE A 70 -1.46 -5.87 -8.00
C PHE A 70 -2.85 -5.24 -7.96
N GLU A 71 -3.19 -4.40 -8.94
CA GLU A 71 -4.49 -3.73 -9.04
C GLU A 71 -5.64 -4.68 -9.37
N LYS A 72 -5.37 -5.77 -10.10
CA LYS A 72 -6.38 -6.80 -10.40
C LYS A 72 -6.69 -7.70 -9.21
N ASN A 73 -5.70 -8.01 -8.38
CA ASN A 73 -5.81 -9.00 -7.30
C ASN A 73 -6.12 -8.38 -5.92
N CYS A 74 -6.02 -7.05 -5.79
CA CYS A 74 -6.27 -6.34 -4.54
C CYS A 74 -7.41 -5.33 -4.67
N ALA A 75 -8.09 -5.05 -3.55
CA ALA A 75 -9.00 -3.91 -3.48
C ALA A 75 -8.22 -2.60 -3.66
N THR A 76 -8.80 -1.63 -4.38
CA THR A 76 -8.16 -0.34 -4.68
C THR A 76 -7.71 0.40 -3.40
N SER A 77 -8.53 0.37 -2.35
CA SER A 77 -8.19 0.96 -1.06
C SER A 77 -6.94 0.32 -0.43
N TRP A 78 -6.76 -0.99 -0.61
CA TRP A 78 -5.57 -1.70 -0.16
C TRP A 78 -4.34 -1.35 -1.00
N VAL A 79 -4.49 -1.26 -2.32
CA VAL A 79 -3.42 -0.83 -3.23
C VAL A 79 -2.90 0.56 -2.84
N GLU A 80 -3.80 1.51 -2.67
CA GLU A 80 -3.44 2.88 -2.25
C GLU A 80 -2.78 2.89 -0.87
N TYR A 81 -3.36 2.18 0.09
CA TYR A 81 -2.81 2.08 1.44
C TYR A 81 -1.39 1.51 1.43
N PHE A 82 -1.15 0.40 0.73
CA PHE A 82 0.19 -0.22 0.68
C PHE A 82 1.21 0.67 -0.04
N LYS A 83 0.84 1.32 -1.14
CA LYS A 83 1.71 2.27 -1.84
C LYS A 83 2.10 3.43 -0.90
N LYS A 84 1.14 4.00 -0.16
CA LYS A 84 1.41 5.08 0.82
C LYS A 84 2.27 4.59 1.98
N ARG A 85 1.94 3.41 2.53
CA ARG A 85 2.67 2.82 3.65
C ARG A 85 4.13 2.58 3.31
N ARG A 86 4.45 2.06 2.12
CA ARG A 86 5.83 1.85 1.67
C ARG A 86 6.66 3.14 1.75
N VAL A 87 6.11 4.27 1.31
CA VAL A 87 6.78 5.58 1.37
C VAL A 87 6.96 6.07 2.81
N MET A 88 5.90 5.97 3.62
CA MET A 88 5.97 6.41 5.02
C MET A 88 6.95 5.59 5.85
N GLU A 89 6.95 4.26 5.71
CA GLU A 89 7.88 3.39 6.43
C GLU A 89 9.33 3.68 5.99
N TYR A 90 9.58 3.92 4.70
CA TYR A 90 10.89 4.34 4.23
C TYR A 90 11.33 5.67 4.87
N GLN A 91 10.45 6.68 4.89
CA GLN A 91 10.75 7.97 5.52
C GLN A 91 10.99 7.84 7.02
N ARG A 92 10.18 7.02 7.72
CA ARG A 92 10.37 6.69 9.13
C ARG A 92 11.76 6.10 9.34
N ASP A 93 12.14 5.10 8.56
CA ASP A 93 13.44 4.43 8.67
C ASP A 93 14.60 5.39 8.41
N GLN A 94 14.49 6.28 7.41
CA GLN A 94 15.51 7.31 7.17
C GLN A 94 15.63 8.28 8.35
N THR A 95 14.51 8.74 8.90
CA THR A 95 14.51 9.63 10.07
C THR A 95 15.12 8.94 11.29
N LEU A 96 14.73 7.69 11.56
CA LEU A 96 15.29 6.91 12.66
C LEU A 96 16.81 6.69 12.48
N ARG A 97 17.28 6.43 11.26
CA ARG A 97 18.72 6.30 10.97
C ARG A 97 19.47 7.61 11.24
N LYS A 98 18.91 8.76 10.87
CA LYS A 98 19.51 10.08 11.13
C LYS A 98 19.59 10.38 12.63
N LEU A 99 18.49 10.20 13.35
CA LEU A 99 18.45 10.42 14.81
C LEU A 99 19.47 9.52 15.55
N LYS A 100 19.59 8.25 15.14
CA LYS A 100 20.61 7.34 15.70
C LYS A 100 22.04 7.81 15.42
N ALA A 101 22.31 8.33 14.22
CA ALA A 101 23.61 8.89 13.87
C ALA A 101 23.93 10.18 14.65
N GLU A 102 22.91 10.97 15.00
CA GLU A 102 23.02 12.19 15.81
C GLU A 102 23.11 11.90 17.33
N GLY A 103 23.16 10.62 17.72
CA GLY A 103 23.33 10.21 19.12
C GLY A 103 22.04 10.23 19.94
N ALA A 104 20.87 10.31 19.30
CA ALA A 104 19.59 10.19 20.00
C ALA A 104 19.44 8.77 20.59
N GLN A 105 19.22 8.70 21.90
CA GLN A 105 18.95 7.44 22.59
C GLN A 105 17.47 7.08 22.45
N GLU A 106 17.19 5.80 22.20
CA GLU A 106 15.82 5.29 22.16
C GLU A 106 15.21 5.37 23.56
N MET A 107 14.15 6.16 23.72
CA MET A 107 13.37 6.17 24.94
C MET A 107 12.63 4.84 25.09
N PRO A 108 12.85 4.07 26.17
CA PRO A 108 12.09 2.84 26.38
C PRO A 108 10.61 3.18 26.59
N GLY A 109 9.75 2.81 25.63
CA GLY A 109 8.31 2.71 25.85
C GLY A 109 7.36 3.51 24.94
N VAL A 110 7.81 4.46 24.11
CA VAL A 110 6.91 5.25 23.25
C VAL A 110 7.52 5.51 21.86
N VAL A 111 7.69 4.48 21.03
CA VAL A 111 7.72 4.69 19.56
C VAL A 111 7.17 3.46 18.84
N GLY A 112 5.85 3.40 18.66
CA GLY A 112 5.21 2.62 17.59
C GLY A 112 5.69 1.17 17.46
N ALA A 113 5.72 0.44 18.58
CA ALA A 113 5.77 -1.01 18.53
C ALA A 113 4.44 -1.49 17.96
N GLY A 114 4.45 -1.96 16.71
CA GLY A 114 3.44 -2.93 16.30
C GLY A 114 3.43 -4.03 17.35
N VAL A 115 2.26 -4.22 17.99
CA VAL A 115 2.04 -5.26 18.99
C VAL A 115 2.58 -6.58 18.43
N PRO A 116 3.55 -7.24 19.10
CA PRO A 116 3.98 -8.57 18.69
C PRO A 116 2.86 -9.53 19.05
N GLY A 117 1.92 -9.76 18.13
CA GLY A 117 0.79 -10.65 18.43
C GLY A 117 -0.36 -10.69 17.44
N GLN A 118 -0.57 -9.69 16.58
CA GLN A 118 -1.67 -9.77 15.59
C GLN A 118 -1.20 -10.37 14.26
N ARG A 119 -1.14 -11.72 14.22
CA ARG A 119 -1.39 -12.49 12.99
C ARG A 119 -2.90 -12.79 12.90
N PRO A 120 -3.47 -12.93 11.68
CA PRO A 120 -4.91 -12.91 11.42
C PRO A 120 -5.69 -14.11 11.96
#